data_AF-A0AAW9YQX3-F1
#
_entry.id   AF-A0AAW9YQX3-F1
#
_cell.length_a   1.000
_cell.length_b   1.000
_cell.length_c   1.000
_cell.angle_alpha   90.00
_cell.angle_beta   90.00
_cell.angle_gamma   90.00
#
_symmetry.space_group_name_H-M   'P 1'
#
loop_
_entity.id
_entity.type
_entity.pdbx_description
1 polymer ?
#
loop_
_entity_poly.entity_id
_entity_poly.type
_entity_poly.pdbx_seq_one_letter_code
_entity_poly.pdbx_strand_id
1 'polypeptide(L)'
;MSSVSSNKTVLLDKAYIPPLLNIFASNRLIKYFKKCFYVSTAKKKQIMQRFKNVDEYGTAGLIEMLFVQLLNRYIPIVEHIYNSSRVHPEELFKVLLQFSSELRTFTHEDKGYNEYIKYKHENLTEIFSTLSEDLKKAVACVFEERSIRIPLSYFEKYALYIANVESIDLTNISEWSFVIACKTEMPKD
;
A
#
# COMPACT_ATOMS: atom_id res chain seq x y z
N MET A 1 -14.67 -1.85 26.72
CA MET A 1 -15.23 -1.94 28.09
C MET A 1 -16.61 -2.58 28.00
N SER A 2 -16.89 -3.55 28.86
CA SER A 2 -18.22 -4.17 28.98
C SER A 2 -19.14 -3.25 29.79
N SER A 3 -20.35 -2.97 29.32
CA SER A 3 -21.35 -2.19 30.06
C SER A 3 -22.50 -3.08 30.52
N VAL A 4 -23.06 -2.79 31.69
CA VAL A 4 -24.28 -3.44 32.19
C VAL A 4 -25.43 -2.50 31.90
N SER A 5 -26.38 -2.96 31.07
CA SER A 5 -27.60 -2.21 30.79
C SER A 5 -28.55 -2.29 31.99
N SER A 6 -29.42 -1.29 32.15
CA SER A 6 -30.45 -1.19 33.20
C SER A 6 -31.33 -2.44 33.32
N ASN A 7 -31.43 -3.22 32.24
CA ASN A 7 -32.19 -4.47 32.16
C ASN A 7 -31.40 -5.71 32.61
N LYS A 8 -30.30 -5.56 33.36
CA LYS A 8 -29.41 -6.63 33.84
C LYS A 8 -28.75 -7.46 32.71
N THR A 9 -28.70 -6.92 31.50
CA THR A 9 -28.00 -7.54 30.38
C THR A 9 -26.55 -7.07 30.34
N VAL A 10 -25.63 -8.03 30.20
CA VAL A 10 -24.19 -7.77 30.08
C VAL A 10 -23.85 -7.64 28.60
N LEU A 11 -23.37 -6.46 28.21
CA LEU A 11 -22.86 -6.22 26.86
C LEU A 11 -21.35 -6.44 26.83
N LEU A 12 -20.94 -7.51 26.16
CA LEU A 12 -19.53 -7.79 25.93
C LEU A 12 -18.98 -6.93 24.79
N ASP A 13 -17.75 -6.48 24.97
CA ASP A 13 -17.03 -5.73 23.95
C ASP A 13 -16.65 -6.64 22.78
N LYS A 14 -17.32 -6.46 21.63
CA LYS A 14 -17.05 -7.21 20.40
C LYS A 14 -15.68 -6.91 19.80
N ALA A 15 -15.01 -5.85 20.26
CA ALA A 15 -13.65 -5.51 19.83
C ALA A 15 -12.58 -6.26 20.61
N TYR A 16 -12.92 -6.87 21.74
CA TYR A 16 -11.95 -7.51 22.60
C TYR A 16 -11.31 -8.74 21.95
N ILE A 17 -9.99 -8.81 22.04
CA ILE A 17 -9.15 -9.95 21.69
C ILE A 17 -8.46 -10.39 22.99
N PRO A 18 -8.80 -11.57 23.55
CA PRO A 18 -8.11 -12.09 24.71
C PRO A 18 -6.68 -12.51 24.36
N PRO A 19 -5.82 -12.82 25.34
CA PRO A 19 -4.56 -13.53 25.09
C PRO A 19 -4.83 -14.85 24.35
N LEU A 20 -4.08 -15.13 23.29
CA LEU A 20 -4.31 -16.28 22.42
C LEU A 20 -3.05 -17.13 22.30
N LEU A 21 -3.17 -18.44 22.42
CA LEU A 21 -2.10 -19.35 21.96
C LEU A 21 -2.18 -19.63 20.46
N ASN A 22 -3.35 -19.42 19.86
CA ASN A 22 -3.59 -19.60 18.44
C ASN A 22 -4.45 -18.46 17.88
N ILE A 23 -3.98 -17.79 16.81
CA ILE A 23 -4.69 -16.66 16.19
C ILE A 23 -6.11 -17.04 15.72
N PHE A 24 -6.33 -18.31 15.37
CA PHE A 24 -7.61 -18.79 14.86
C PHE A 24 -8.71 -18.85 15.93
N ALA A 25 -8.38 -18.70 17.21
CA ALA A 25 -9.35 -18.60 18.29
C ALA A 25 -10.04 -17.22 18.35
N SER A 26 -9.57 -16.21 17.59
CA SER A 26 -10.21 -14.90 17.49
C SER A 26 -10.65 -14.58 16.06
N ASN A 27 -11.97 -14.61 15.84
CA ASN A 27 -12.57 -14.20 14.57
C ASN A 27 -12.23 -12.76 14.17
N ARG A 28 -12.02 -11.87 15.14
CA ARG A 28 -11.65 -10.47 14.88
C ARG A 28 -10.24 -10.39 14.28
N LEU A 29 -9.30 -11.11 14.85
CA LEU A 29 -7.92 -11.14 14.38
C LEU A 29 -7.82 -11.73 12.96
N ILE A 30 -8.55 -12.82 12.69
CA ILE A 30 -8.68 -13.41 11.35
C ILE A 30 -9.24 -12.37 10.36
N LYS A 31 -10.27 -11.62 10.73
CA LYS A 31 -10.89 -10.60 9.85
C LYS A 31 -9.92 -9.46 9.51
N TYR A 32 -9.16 -8.97 10.49
CA TYR A 32 -8.15 -7.93 10.24
C TYR A 32 -7.11 -8.38 9.23
N PHE A 33 -6.59 -9.58 9.45
CA PHE A 33 -5.57 -10.16 8.60
C PHE A 33 -6.06 -10.43 7.18
N LYS A 34 -7.23 -11.08 7.03
CA LYS A 34 -7.87 -11.30 5.71
C LYS A 34 -8.06 -10.01 4.94
N LYS A 35 -8.50 -8.95 5.62
CA LYS A 35 -8.68 -7.65 4.99
C LYS A 35 -7.34 -7.07 4.51
N CYS A 36 -6.29 -7.13 5.33
CA CYS A 36 -4.96 -6.65 4.93
C CYS A 36 -4.42 -7.42 3.72
N PHE A 37 -4.55 -8.76 3.72
CA PHE A 37 -4.19 -9.59 2.57
C PHE A 37 -4.95 -9.20 1.31
N TYR A 38 -6.28 -9.14 1.38
CA TYR A 38 -7.12 -8.82 0.23
C TYR A 38 -6.78 -7.46 -0.38
N VAL A 39 -6.64 -6.43 0.46
CA VAL A 39 -6.29 -5.08 0.02
C VAL A 39 -4.89 -5.06 -0.60
N SER A 40 -3.92 -5.77 -0.03
CA SER A 40 -2.55 -5.88 -0.57
C SER A 40 -2.52 -6.56 -1.93
N THR A 41 -3.24 -7.66 -2.11
CA THR A 41 -3.34 -8.38 -3.38
C THR A 41 -4.04 -7.55 -4.45
N ALA A 42 -5.13 -6.85 -4.09
CA ALA A 42 -5.81 -5.94 -5.01
C ALA A 42 -4.89 -4.80 -5.46
N LYS A 43 -4.14 -4.21 -4.52
CA LYS A 43 -3.17 -3.14 -4.81
C LYS A 43 -2.06 -3.60 -5.75
N LYS A 44 -1.48 -4.78 -5.50
CA LYS A 44 -0.50 -5.39 -6.41
C LYS A 44 -1.06 -5.54 -7.82
N LYS A 45 -2.27 -6.07 -7.96
CA LYS A 45 -2.91 -6.27 -9.26
C LYS A 45 -3.13 -4.94 -10.00
N GLN A 46 -3.58 -3.91 -9.29
CA GLN A 46 -3.77 -2.56 -9.84
C GLN A 46 -2.46 -2.00 -10.40
N ILE A 47 -1.37 -2.07 -9.62
CA ILE A 47 -0.05 -1.57 -10.04
C ILE A 47 0.45 -2.37 -11.26
N MET A 48 0.38 -3.71 -11.20
CA MET A 48 0.84 -4.58 -12.29
C MET A 48 0.04 -4.43 -13.59
N GLN A 49 -1.22 -3.98 -13.53
CA GLN A 49 -2.00 -3.69 -14.74
C GLN A 49 -1.43 -2.49 -15.51
N ARG A 50 -0.90 -1.49 -14.81
CA ARG A 50 -0.21 -0.34 -15.43
C ARG A 50 1.08 -0.80 -16.11
N PHE A 51 1.88 -1.64 -15.44
CA PHE A 51 3.17 -2.14 -15.94
C PHE A 51 3.16 -2.86 -17.30
N LYS A 52 2.00 -3.29 -17.82
CA LYS A 52 1.92 -3.99 -19.12
C LYS A 52 2.32 -3.13 -20.33
N ASN A 53 2.44 -1.81 -20.16
CA ASN A 53 2.98 -0.90 -21.17
C ASN A 53 4.47 -0.63 -20.86
N VAL A 54 5.33 -1.59 -21.17
CA VAL A 54 6.68 -1.76 -20.60
C VAL A 54 7.70 -0.68 -21.01
N ASP A 55 7.45 0.10 -22.06
CA ASP A 55 8.47 0.97 -22.67
C ASP A 55 8.67 2.34 -21.96
N GLU A 56 7.96 2.63 -20.86
CA GLU A 56 7.76 4.03 -20.40
C GLU A 56 8.13 4.33 -18.93
N TYR A 57 8.78 3.41 -18.23
CA TYR A 57 8.97 3.56 -16.78
C TYR A 57 10.27 4.26 -16.39
N GLY A 58 10.18 5.57 -16.14
CA GLY A 58 11.21 6.35 -15.43
C GLY A 58 11.30 6.03 -13.93
N THR A 59 11.80 6.98 -13.12
CA THR A 59 12.00 6.79 -11.66
C THR A 59 10.73 6.45 -10.87
N ALA A 60 9.56 6.91 -11.34
CA ALA A 60 8.27 6.55 -10.73
C ALA A 60 7.98 5.04 -10.84
N GLY A 61 8.31 4.42 -11.97
CA GLY A 61 8.14 2.98 -12.15
C GLY A 61 9.06 2.17 -11.22
N LEU A 62 10.25 2.68 -10.90
CA LEU A 62 11.13 2.02 -9.92
C LEU A 62 10.50 1.97 -8.52
N ILE A 63 9.85 3.05 -8.07
CA ILE A 63 9.16 3.09 -6.76
C ILE A 63 8.01 2.08 -6.75
N GLU A 64 7.23 2.01 -7.82
CA GLU A 64 6.15 1.03 -7.94
C GLU A 64 6.66 -0.41 -7.99
N MET A 65 7.79 -0.68 -8.65
CA MET A 65 8.45 -1.98 -8.64
C MET A 65 8.93 -2.37 -7.24
N LEU A 66 9.51 -1.43 -6.49
CA LEU A 66 9.90 -1.66 -5.09
C LEU A 66 8.69 -1.96 -4.21
N PHE A 67 7.57 -1.28 -4.43
CA PHE A 67 6.32 -1.58 -3.73
C PHE A 67 5.77 -2.96 -4.10
N VAL A 68 5.80 -3.33 -5.38
CA VAL A 68 5.41 -4.68 -5.82
C VAL A 68 6.33 -5.74 -5.23
N GLN A 69 7.64 -5.50 -5.17
CA GLN A 69 8.61 -6.40 -4.52
C GLN A 69 8.28 -6.59 -3.04
N LEU A 70 7.94 -5.51 -2.33
CA LEU A 70 7.46 -5.55 -0.96
C LEU A 70 6.21 -6.44 -0.84
N LEU A 71 5.19 -6.20 -1.66
CA LEU A 71 3.97 -7.02 -1.65
C LEU A 71 4.24 -8.50 -1.98
N ASN A 72 5.15 -8.77 -2.92
CA ASN A 72 5.56 -10.13 -3.29
C ASN A 72 6.22 -10.89 -2.13
N ARG A 73 6.87 -10.18 -1.20
CA ARG A 73 7.46 -10.79 0.00
C ARG A 73 6.40 -11.18 1.01
N TYR A 74 5.46 -10.29 1.30
CA TYR A 74 4.52 -10.47 2.42
C TYR A 74 3.27 -11.28 2.06
N ILE A 75 2.74 -11.17 0.83
CA ILE A 75 1.53 -11.89 0.40
C ILE A 75 1.67 -13.42 0.61
N PRO A 76 2.75 -14.10 0.16
CA PRO A 76 2.90 -15.55 0.37
C PRO A 76 3.05 -15.95 1.84
N ILE A 77 3.76 -15.16 2.65
CA ILE A 77 3.91 -15.41 4.10
C ILE A 77 2.54 -15.35 4.79
N VAL A 78 1.75 -14.35 4.42
CA VAL A 78 0.40 -14.14 4.94
C VAL A 78 -0.53 -15.29 4.54
N GLU A 79 -0.44 -15.75 3.29
CA GLU A 79 -1.17 -16.93 2.81
C GLU A 79 -0.76 -18.21 3.54
N HIS A 80 0.54 -18.41 3.78
CA HIS A 80 1.04 -19.54 4.55
C HIS A 80 0.51 -19.55 5.99
N ILE A 81 0.56 -18.40 6.68
CA ILE A 81 0.01 -18.25 8.04
C ILE A 81 -1.49 -18.58 8.05
N TYR A 82 -2.23 -18.15 7.04
CA TYR A 82 -3.67 -18.43 6.93
C TYR A 82 -3.98 -19.92 6.78
N ASN A 83 -3.15 -20.65 6.04
CA ASN A 83 -3.32 -22.08 5.79
C ASN A 83 -2.68 -22.97 6.87
N SER A 84 -1.94 -22.38 7.82
CA SER A 84 -1.34 -23.08 8.94
C SER A 84 -2.38 -23.41 10.01
N SER A 85 -2.25 -24.55 10.68
CA SER A 85 -3.24 -25.00 11.68
C SER A 85 -3.05 -24.34 13.06
N ARG A 86 -1.82 -23.94 13.38
CA ARG A 86 -1.45 -23.36 14.68
C ARG A 86 -0.43 -22.26 14.48
N VAL A 87 -0.80 -21.03 14.84
CA VAL A 87 0.10 -19.87 14.77
C VAL A 87 -0.08 -19.05 16.04
N HIS A 88 1.03 -18.86 16.77
CA HIS A 88 1.06 -17.98 17.93
C HIS A 88 0.92 -16.51 17.48
N PRO A 89 0.15 -15.65 18.16
CA PRO A 89 -0.03 -14.25 17.77
C PRO A 89 1.26 -13.44 17.66
N GLU A 90 2.32 -13.80 18.38
CA GLU A 90 3.62 -13.13 18.24
C GLU A 90 4.24 -13.31 16.86
N GLU A 91 4.09 -14.49 16.24
CA GLU A 91 4.57 -14.73 14.88
C GLU A 91 3.86 -13.82 13.88
N LEU A 92 2.54 -13.70 14.01
CA LEU A 92 1.77 -12.77 13.20
C LEU A 92 2.18 -11.31 13.47
N PHE A 93 2.36 -10.94 14.73
CA PHE A 93 2.79 -9.60 15.13
C PHE A 93 4.12 -9.21 14.47
N LYS A 94 5.13 -10.09 14.52
CA LYS A 94 6.44 -9.85 13.89
C LYS A 94 6.31 -9.55 12.40
N VAL A 95 5.54 -10.37 11.67
CA VAL A 95 5.34 -10.19 10.23
C VAL A 95 4.60 -8.88 9.93
N LEU A 96 3.53 -8.56 10.67
CA LEU A 96 2.77 -7.33 10.45
C LEU A 96 3.56 -6.07 10.82
N LEU A 97 4.38 -6.13 11.87
CA LEU A 97 5.25 -5.04 12.28
C LEU A 97 6.30 -4.74 11.21
N GLN A 98 6.96 -5.79 10.69
CA GLN A 98 7.94 -5.64 9.62
C GLN A 98 7.30 -5.06 8.36
N PHE A 99 6.12 -5.58 7.97
CA PHE A 99 5.39 -5.09 6.80
C PHE A 99 4.98 -3.63 6.94
N SER A 100 4.42 -3.25 8.10
CA SER A 100 4.01 -1.87 8.39
C SER A 100 5.22 -0.92 8.33
N SER A 101 6.35 -1.33 8.89
CA SER A 101 7.58 -0.53 8.90
C SER A 101 8.14 -0.30 7.50
N GLU A 102 8.13 -1.33 6.64
CA GLU A 102 8.58 -1.17 5.25
C GLU A 102 7.62 -0.32 4.42
N LEU A 103 6.31 -0.45 4.64
CA LEU A 103 5.28 0.38 3.98
C LEU A 103 5.40 1.88 4.34
N ARG A 104 5.96 2.22 5.50
CA ARG A 104 6.20 3.62 5.88
C ARG A 104 7.16 4.34 4.93
N THR A 105 8.10 3.63 4.32
CA THR A 105 9.00 4.16 3.28
C THR A 105 8.25 4.88 2.16
N PHE A 106 7.02 4.45 1.88
CA PHE A 106 6.19 4.97 0.79
C PHE A 106 5.14 5.98 1.26
N THR A 107 4.86 6.08 2.56
CA THR A 107 3.66 6.77 3.07
C THR A 107 3.93 7.90 4.06
N HIS A 108 5.11 7.94 4.68
CA HIS A 108 5.44 8.93 5.71
C HIS A 108 6.62 9.80 5.25
N GLU A 109 6.57 11.11 5.52
CA GLU A 109 7.62 12.07 5.14
C GLU A 109 8.97 11.72 5.80
N ASP A 110 8.94 11.27 7.05
CA ASP A 110 10.13 10.88 7.81
C ASP A 110 10.72 9.54 7.35
N LYS A 111 9.99 8.79 6.50
CA LYS A 111 10.38 7.48 5.90
C LYS A 111 10.94 6.44 6.90
N GLY A 112 10.65 6.62 8.18
CA GLY A 112 11.29 5.89 9.27
C GLY A 112 10.29 5.35 10.28
N TYR A 113 10.77 4.41 11.11
CA TYR A 113 10.04 3.87 12.23
C TYR A 113 10.26 4.75 13.46
N ASN A 114 9.35 5.69 13.73
CA ASN A 114 9.51 6.64 14.83
C ASN A 114 8.98 6.15 16.19
N GLU A 115 8.18 5.07 16.25
CA GLU A 115 7.58 4.61 17.50
C GLU A 115 7.64 3.08 17.65
N TYR A 116 8.26 2.63 18.74
CA TYR A 116 8.42 1.21 19.05
C TYR A 116 7.13 0.60 19.62
N ILE A 117 6.31 -0.03 18.76
CA ILE A 117 5.19 -0.86 19.20
C ILE A 117 5.74 -2.11 19.89
N LYS A 118 5.54 -2.21 21.20
CA LYS A 118 5.91 -3.38 22.01
C LYS A 118 4.83 -4.45 21.90
N TYR A 119 5.24 -5.70 21.72
CA TYR A 119 4.33 -6.82 21.88
C TYR A 119 3.87 -6.92 23.36
N LYS A 120 2.56 -6.93 23.58
CA LYS A 120 1.90 -7.09 24.88
C LYS A 120 0.85 -8.19 24.73
N HIS A 121 1.22 -9.41 25.09
CA HIS A 121 0.36 -10.58 24.93
C HIS A 121 -0.97 -10.45 25.69
N GLU A 122 -0.95 -9.73 26.82
CA GLU A 122 -2.12 -9.47 27.64
C GLU A 122 -3.09 -8.44 27.02
N ASN A 123 -2.62 -7.65 26.05
CA ASN A 123 -3.42 -6.64 25.37
C ASN A 123 -3.32 -6.74 23.84
N LEU A 124 -3.69 -7.91 23.29
CA LEU A 124 -3.72 -8.12 21.84
C LEU A 124 -4.70 -7.18 21.13
N THR A 125 -5.75 -6.72 21.80
CA THR A 125 -6.74 -5.78 21.23
C THR A 125 -6.07 -4.49 20.76
N GLU A 126 -5.34 -3.81 21.65
CA GLU A 126 -4.68 -2.54 21.38
C GLU A 126 -3.68 -2.66 20.22
N ILE A 127 -2.83 -3.69 20.28
CA ILE A 127 -1.71 -3.85 19.36
C ILE A 127 -2.18 -4.17 17.94
N PHE A 128 -3.08 -5.14 17.79
CA PHE A 128 -3.55 -5.51 16.46
C PHE A 128 -4.53 -4.49 15.87
N SER A 129 -5.25 -3.73 16.70
CA SER A 129 -6.05 -2.61 16.19
C SER A 129 -5.16 -1.51 15.63
N THR A 130 -4.11 -1.11 16.36
CA THR A 130 -3.14 -0.10 15.91
C THR A 130 -2.46 -0.52 14.60
N LEU A 131 -1.85 -1.71 14.57
CA LEU A 131 -1.20 -2.24 13.36
C LEU A 131 -2.17 -2.36 12.19
N SER A 132 -3.42 -2.77 12.44
CA SER A 132 -4.42 -2.90 11.37
C SER A 132 -4.79 -1.55 10.76
N GLU A 133 -4.82 -0.48 11.54
CA GLU A 133 -5.10 0.86 11.04
C GLU A 133 -3.93 1.41 10.22
N ASP A 134 -2.70 1.24 10.72
CA ASP A 134 -1.50 1.67 10.02
C ASP A 134 -1.34 0.95 8.68
N LEU A 135 -1.51 -0.37 8.66
CA LEU A 135 -1.45 -1.16 7.43
C LEU A 135 -2.53 -0.75 6.42
N LYS A 136 -3.75 -0.46 6.87
CA LYS A 136 -4.82 0.00 5.97
C LYS A 136 -4.45 1.34 5.33
N LYS A 137 -3.99 2.31 6.12
CA LYS A 137 -3.56 3.62 5.61
C LYS A 137 -2.40 3.45 4.64
N ALA A 138 -1.41 2.64 5.00
CA ALA A 138 -0.20 2.51 4.23
C ALA A 138 -0.41 1.77 2.88
N VAL A 139 -1.22 0.72 2.85
CA VAL A 139 -1.56 0.02 1.59
C VAL A 139 -2.51 0.87 0.71
N ALA A 140 -3.34 1.71 1.32
CA ALA A 140 -4.21 2.64 0.60
C ALA A 140 -3.45 3.80 -0.06
N CYS A 141 -2.14 3.96 0.18
CA CYS A 141 -1.34 5.02 -0.42
C CYS A 141 -1.48 5.05 -1.95
N VAL A 142 -1.73 6.23 -2.49
CA VAL A 142 -1.80 6.45 -3.93
C VAL A 142 -0.41 6.88 -4.40
N PHE A 143 0.16 6.12 -5.33
CA PHE A 143 1.29 6.60 -6.12
C PHE A 143 0.70 7.58 -7.13
N GLU A 144 0.80 8.88 -6.83
CA GLU A 144 0.38 9.93 -7.75
C GLU A 144 1.22 9.84 -9.02
N GLU A 145 0.54 9.68 -10.16
CA GLU A 145 1.14 9.83 -11.47
C GLU A 145 1.32 11.33 -11.71
N ARG A 146 2.45 11.89 -11.26
CA ARG A 146 2.71 13.34 -11.34
C ARG A 146 3.07 13.84 -12.74
N SER A 147 3.03 12.96 -13.74
CA SER A 147 3.33 13.32 -15.11
C SER A 147 2.67 12.34 -16.06
N ILE A 148 1.99 12.85 -17.07
CA ILE A 148 1.48 12.07 -18.19
C ILE A 148 2.41 12.30 -19.37
N ARG A 149 2.93 11.22 -19.96
CA ARG A 149 3.72 11.33 -21.19
C ARG A 149 2.79 11.61 -22.36
N ILE A 150 3.11 12.64 -23.14
CA ILE A 150 2.39 12.97 -24.37
C ILE A 150 3.29 12.59 -25.54
N PRO A 151 2.93 11.57 -26.35
CA PRO A 151 3.75 11.17 -27.49
C PRO A 151 3.77 12.28 -28.56
N LEU A 152 4.97 12.56 -29.08
CA LEU A 152 5.16 13.50 -30.17
C LEU A 152 5.29 12.74 -31.50
N SER A 153 4.41 13.06 -32.44
CA SER A 153 4.48 12.56 -33.82
C SER A 153 5.27 13.55 -34.66
N TYR A 154 6.30 13.06 -35.37
CA TYR A 154 7.07 13.88 -36.29
C TYR A 154 6.41 13.96 -37.66
N PHE A 155 6.18 15.16 -38.16
CA PHE A 155 5.58 15.43 -39.47
C PHE A 155 6.67 15.94 -40.42
N GLU A 156 7.27 15.02 -41.19
CA GLU A 156 8.38 15.29 -42.10
C GLU A 156 8.11 16.45 -43.07
N LYS A 157 6.89 16.50 -43.62
CA LYS A 157 6.48 17.53 -44.59
C LYS A 157 6.67 18.96 -44.08
N TYR A 158 6.59 19.17 -42.77
CA TYR A 158 6.69 20.49 -42.14
C TYR A 158 7.83 20.61 -41.14
N ALA A 159 8.61 19.54 -40.93
CA ALA A 159 9.65 19.46 -39.90
C ALA A 159 9.16 19.86 -38.48
N LEU A 160 7.96 19.42 -38.11
CA LEU A 160 7.32 19.73 -36.82
C LEU A 160 7.03 18.47 -36.01
N TYR A 161 7.11 18.58 -34.68
CA TYR A 161 6.59 17.59 -33.75
C TYR A 161 5.22 18.03 -33.26
N ILE A 162 4.23 17.14 -33.32
CA ILE A 162 2.85 17.40 -32.86
C ILE A 162 2.46 16.36 -31.83
N ALA A 163 1.95 16.83 -30.70
CA ALA A 163 1.36 16.02 -29.65
C ALA A 163 -0.16 16.12 -29.74
N ASN A 164 -0.85 14.97 -29.81
CA ASN A 164 -2.30 14.95 -29.72
C ASN A 164 -2.72 14.54 -28.30
N VAL A 165 -3.58 15.36 -27.68
CA VAL A 165 -3.97 15.23 -26.27
C VAL A 165 -5.47 14.99 -26.18
N GLU A 166 -5.93 13.85 -26.69
CA GLU A 166 -7.36 13.49 -26.68
C GLU A 166 -7.79 12.79 -25.39
N SER A 167 -6.86 12.15 -24.67
CA SER A 167 -7.16 11.33 -23.49
C SER A 167 -6.95 12.04 -22.15
N ILE A 168 -6.48 13.29 -22.16
CA ILE A 168 -6.19 14.06 -20.93
C ILE A 168 -7.20 15.20 -20.83
N ASP A 169 -7.90 15.26 -19.70
CA ASP A 169 -8.75 16.41 -19.39
C ASP A 169 -7.86 17.62 -19.04
N LEU A 170 -7.76 18.55 -19.98
CA LEU A 170 -7.00 19.79 -19.86
C LEU A 170 -7.88 21.00 -19.52
N THR A 171 -9.10 20.79 -19.00
CA THR A 171 -10.05 21.90 -18.71
C THR A 171 -9.44 22.96 -17.79
N ASN A 172 -8.53 22.57 -16.88
CA ASN A 172 -7.75 23.47 -16.03
C ASN A 172 -6.25 23.49 -16.41
N ILE A 173 -5.93 23.82 -17.67
CA ILE A 173 -4.55 23.76 -18.19
C ILE A 173 -3.53 24.55 -17.36
N SER A 174 -3.95 25.58 -16.62
CA SER A 174 -3.10 26.38 -15.72
C SER A 174 -2.52 25.61 -14.54
N GLU A 175 -3.11 24.47 -14.17
CA GLU A 175 -2.61 23.60 -13.10
C GLU A 175 -1.55 22.61 -13.59
N TRP A 176 -1.34 22.52 -14.90
CA TRP A 176 -0.40 21.59 -15.52
C TRP A 176 0.95 22.25 -15.82
N SER A 177 2.02 21.51 -15.60
CA SER A 177 3.37 21.88 -16.05
C SER A 177 3.78 21.00 -17.23
N PHE A 178 4.22 21.61 -18.33
CA PHE A 178 4.68 20.90 -19.52
C PHE A 178 6.20 20.91 -19.57
N VAL A 179 6.79 19.73 -19.81
CA VAL A 179 8.25 19.56 -19.93
C VAL A 179 8.57 18.87 -21.24
N ILE A 180 9.49 19.44 -22.02
CA ILE A 180 10.02 18.82 -23.24
C ILE A 180 11.42 18.29 -22.92
N ALA A 181 11.58 16.97 -22.97
CA ALA A 181 12.91 16.35 -22.93
C ALA A 181 13.50 16.32 -24.34
N CYS A 182 14.61 17.01 -24.57
CA CYS A 182 15.33 17.03 -25.84
C CYS A 182 16.66 16.28 -25.72
N LYS A 183 17.00 15.50 -26.75
CA LYS A 183 18.35 14.94 -26.94
C LYS A 183 18.90 15.53 -28.23
N THR A 184 20.10 16.10 -28.15
CA THR A 184 20.80 16.72 -29.29
C THR A 184 22.26 16.30 -29.28
N GLU A 185 22.89 16.29 -30.46
CA GLU A 185 24.35 16.12 -30.63
C GLU A 185 25.08 17.47 -30.67
N MET A 186 24.38 18.58 -30.46
CA MET A 186 25.02 19.88 -30.29
C MET A 186 25.85 19.91 -29.00
N PRO A 187 27.02 20.59 -29.02
CA PRO A 187 27.82 20.77 -27.82
C PRO A 187 27.01 21.47 -26.73
N LYS A 188 27.26 21.09 -25.47
CA LYS A 188 26.77 21.87 -24.33
C LYS A 188 27.65 23.12 -24.21
N ASP A 189 27.06 24.29 -24.36
CA ASP A 189 27.71 25.57 -24.03
C ASP A 189 28.12 25.62 -22.55
#